data_AF-A0A7S0ED46-F1
#
_entry.id   AF-A0A7S0ED46-F1
#
_cell.length_a   1.000
_cell.length_b   1.000
_cell.length_c   1.000
_cell.angle_alpha   90.00
_cell.angle_beta   90.00
_cell.angle_gamma   90.00
#
_symmetry.space_group_name_H-M   'P 1'
#
loop_
_entity.id
_entity.type
_entity.pdbx_description
1 polymer ?
#
loop_
_entity_poly.entity_id
_entity_poly.type
_entity_poly.pdbx_seq_one_letter_code
_entity_poly.pdbx_strand_id
1 'polypeptide(L)'
;DVLAASAGVVVNLAADPSCLDIQMQSDALVLLMEALGRSGTSDSELCCTICYALYNLATTMEWRLDGLVAMNLQDVLEELLVQARNSPEELATLMSVMERLLSSIKNKCREEIRRVQSELQGDEDSDEEGDEGGCLLVPLEAPTEDMTN
;
A
#
# COMPACT_ATOMS: atom_id res chain seq x y z
N ASP A 1 -15.08 -12.40 19.88
CA ASP A 1 -15.49 -12.93 18.56
C ASP A 1 -16.48 -12.08 17.76
N VAL A 2 -16.71 -10.81 18.10
CA VAL A 2 -17.54 -9.94 17.23
C VAL A 2 -16.85 -9.69 15.89
N LEU A 3 -15.53 -9.50 15.89
CA LEU A 3 -14.74 -9.27 14.68
C LEU A 3 -14.71 -10.48 13.73
N ALA A 4 -14.53 -11.69 14.26
CA ALA A 4 -14.60 -12.92 13.47
C ALA A 4 -15.99 -13.12 12.85
N ALA A 5 -17.05 -12.89 13.63
CA ALA A 5 -18.43 -12.95 13.14
C ALA A 5 -18.70 -11.89 12.07
N SER A 6 -18.25 -10.65 12.26
CA SER A 6 -18.38 -9.57 11.28
C SER A 6 -17.60 -9.87 10.00
N ALA A 7 -16.37 -10.37 10.10
CA ALA A 7 -15.59 -10.81 8.94
C ALA A 7 -16.28 -11.95 8.19
N GLY A 8 -16.87 -12.91 8.90
CA GLY A 8 -17.70 -13.97 8.31
C GLY A 8 -18.96 -13.45 7.61
N VAL A 9 -19.60 -12.42 8.14
CA VAL A 9 -20.72 -11.75 7.47
C VAL A 9 -20.25 -11.05 6.18
N VAL A 10 -19.10 -10.37 6.22
CA VAL A 10 -18.51 -9.73 5.03
C VAL A 10 -18.14 -10.78 3.97
N VAL A 11 -17.59 -11.94 4.37
CA VAL A 11 -17.35 -13.09 3.46
C VAL A 11 -18.62 -13.50 2.71
N ASN A 12 -19.74 -13.62 3.44
CA ASN A 12 -21.01 -14.07 2.87
C ASN A 12 -21.65 -12.99 1.99
N LEU A 13 -21.58 -11.72 2.40
CA LEU A 13 -22.08 -10.61 1.59
C LEU A 13 -21.24 -10.43 0.33
N ALA A 14 -19.92 -10.54 0.43
CA ALA A 14 -19.02 -10.49 -0.71
C ALA A 14 -19.38 -11.56 -1.75
N ALA A 15 -19.82 -12.75 -1.35
CA ALA A 15 -20.22 -13.78 -2.31
C ALA A 15 -21.48 -13.44 -3.15
N ASP A 16 -22.22 -12.37 -2.83
CA ASP A 16 -23.41 -11.93 -3.55
C ASP A 16 -23.12 -10.67 -4.41
N PRO A 17 -23.07 -10.79 -5.75
CA PRO A 17 -22.85 -9.66 -6.65
C PRO A 17 -23.92 -8.56 -6.57
N SER A 18 -25.12 -8.88 -6.08
CA SER A 18 -26.19 -7.87 -5.91
C SER A 18 -25.88 -6.86 -4.81
N CYS A 19 -24.92 -7.18 -3.94
CA CYS A 19 -24.46 -6.31 -2.86
C CYS A 19 -23.24 -5.45 -3.24
N LEU A 20 -22.79 -5.50 -4.51
CA LEU A 20 -21.57 -4.82 -4.96
C LEU A 20 -21.59 -3.31 -4.68
N ASP A 21 -22.69 -2.62 -4.99
CA ASP A 21 -22.81 -1.17 -4.77
C ASP A 21 -22.69 -0.79 -3.28
N ILE A 22 -23.25 -1.62 -2.40
CA ILE A 22 -23.16 -1.43 -0.94
C ILE A 22 -21.73 -1.70 -0.46
N GLN A 23 -21.05 -2.68 -1.05
CA GLN A 23 -19.66 -3.01 -0.72
C GLN A 23 -18.68 -1.95 -1.18
N MET A 24 -18.86 -1.39 -2.38
CA MET A 24 -18.01 -0.31 -2.88
C MET A 24 -18.19 0.99 -2.10
N GLN A 25 -19.36 1.20 -1.49
CA GLN A 25 -19.63 2.34 -0.60
C GLN A 25 -19.21 2.08 0.86
N SER A 26 -18.83 0.85 1.20
CA SER A 26 -18.50 0.45 2.55
C SER A 26 -16.99 0.50 2.77
N ASP A 27 -16.58 1.05 3.91
CA ASP A 27 -15.20 0.99 4.40
C ASP A 27 -14.77 -0.44 4.81
N ALA A 28 -15.58 -1.46 4.52
CA ALA A 28 -15.35 -2.86 4.90
C ALA A 28 -13.95 -3.36 4.49
N LEU A 29 -13.45 -3.00 3.31
CA LEU A 29 -12.12 -3.41 2.89
C LEU A 29 -11.05 -2.79 3.79
N VAL A 30 -11.13 -1.48 4.04
CA VAL A 30 -10.19 -0.75 4.92
C VAL A 30 -10.24 -1.31 6.35
N LEU A 31 -11.43 -1.50 6.90
CA LEU A 31 -11.61 -2.04 8.25
C LEU A 31 -11.06 -3.47 8.40
N LEU A 32 -11.19 -4.31 7.36
CA LEU A 32 -10.60 -5.64 7.34
C LEU A 32 -9.07 -5.59 7.26
N MET A 33 -8.50 -4.66 6.49
CA MET A 33 -7.04 -4.45 6.46
C MET A 33 -6.50 -3.99 7.81
N GLU A 34 -7.16 -3.03 8.45
CA GLU A 34 -6.79 -2.56 9.79
C GLU A 34 -6.89 -3.70 10.81
N ALA A 35 -7.95 -4.51 10.75
CA ALA A 35 -8.12 -5.68 11.59
C ALA A 35 -7.00 -6.72 11.36
N LEU A 36 -6.59 -6.93 10.11
CA LEU A 36 -5.48 -7.81 9.75
C LEU A 36 -4.15 -7.33 10.36
N GLY A 37 -3.82 -6.04 10.16
CA GLY A 37 -2.61 -5.44 10.71
C GLY A 37 -2.57 -5.45 12.25
N ARG A 38 -3.73 -5.26 12.91
CA ARG A 38 -3.83 -5.27 14.38
C ARG A 38 -3.78 -6.66 14.99
N SER A 39 -4.38 -7.65 14.33
CA SER A 39 -4.43 -9.03 14.84
C SER A 39 -3.08 -9.75 14.68
N GLY A 40 -2.28 -9.33 13.69
CA GLY A 40 -0.94 -9.85 13.49
C GLY A 40 -0.95 -11.34 13.15
N THR A 41 -0.03 -12.10 13.71
CA THR A 41 -0.04 -13.58 13.66
C THR A 41 -0.55 -14.23 14.96
N SER A 42 -1.04 -13.42 15.90
CA SER A 42 -1.42 -13.88 17.26
C SER A 42 -2.68 -14.73 17.30
N ASP A 43 -3.60 -14.52 16.36
CA ASP A 43 -4.80 -15.33 16.15
C ASP A 43 -4.85 -15.77 14.68
N SER A 44 -4.30 -16.95 14.42
CA SER A 44 -4.12 -17.44 13.05
C SER A 44 -5.45 -17.78 12.37
N GLU A 45 -6.47 -18.20 13.12
CA GLU A 45 -7.81 -18.50 12.60
C GLU A 45 -8.55 -17.21 12.19
N LEU A 46 -8.51 -16.19 13.05
CA LEU A 46 -9.06 -14.87 12.71
C LEU A 46 -8.36 -14.28 11.49
N CYS A 47 -7.03 -14.35 11.42
CA CYS A 47 -6.28 -13.82 10.29
C CYS A 47 -6.56 -14.58 8.99
N CYS A 48 -6.73 -15.91 9.05
CA CYS A 48 -7.20 -16.68 7.90
C CYS A 48 -8.58 -16.20 7.45
N THR A 49 -9.50 -16.00 8.38
CA THR A 49 -10.87 -15.54 8.11
C THR A 49 -10.88 -14.16 7.46
N ILE A 50 -10.06 -13.24 7.97
CA ILE A 50 -9.91 -11.89 7.41
C ILE A 50 -9.29 -11.96 6.01
N CYS A 51 -8.26 -12.79 5.79
CA CYS A 51 -7.67 -12.95 4.45
C CYS A 51 -8.68 -13.51 3.44
N TYR A 52 -9.52 -14.47 3.84
CA TYR A 52 -10.60 -14.97 2.97
C TYR A 52 -11.66 -13.89 2.71
N ALA A 53 -12.01 -13.08 3.70
CA ALA A 53 -12.93 -11.95 3.53
C ALA A 53 -12.40 -10.95 2.51
N LEU A 54 -11.13 -10.56 2.65
CA LEU A 54 -10.45 -9.65 1.71
C LEU A 54 -10.38 -10.24 0.30
N TYR A 55 -10.05 -11.53 0.15
CA TYR A 55 -10.01 -12.20 -1.14
C TYR A 55 -11.38 -12.20 -1.83
N ASN A 56 -12.43 -12.56 -1.10
CA ASN A 56 -13.78 -12.60 -1.65
C ASN A 56 -14.27 -11.21 -2.03
N LEU A 57 -14.08 -10.23 -1.15
CA LEU A 57 -14.47 -8.84 -1.41
C LEU A 57 -13.74 -8.28 -2.63
N ALA A 58 -12.43 -8.48 -2.73
CA ALA A 58 -11.65 -8.09 -3.90
C ALA A 58 -12.11 -8.80 -5.17
N THR A 59 -12.47 -10.08 -5.09
CA THR A 59 -12.99 -10.84 -6.24
C THR A 59 -14.35 -10.31 -6.70
N THR A 60 -15.23 -9.96 -5.78
CA THR A 60 -16.57 -9.40 -6.07
C THR A 60 -16.47 -8.02 -6.69
N MET A 61 -15.50 -7.22 -6.26
CA MET A 61 -15.14 -5.96 -6.91
C MET A 61 -14.33 -6.14 -8.20
N GLU A 62 -14.21 -7.38 -8.71
CA GLU A 62 -13.46 -7.72 -9.92
C GLU A 62 -12.00 -7.23 -9.89
N TRP A 63 -11.41 -7.17 -8.70
CA TRP A 63 -10.06 -6.67 -8.44
C TRP A 63 -9.85 -5.19 -8.80
N ARG A 64 -10.94 -4.41 -8.94
CA ARG A 64 -10.91 -2.96 -9.15
C ARG A 64 -10.68 -2.21 -7.84
N LEU A 65 -9.59 -2.56 -7.16
CA LEU A 65 -9.15 -1.91 -5.93
C LEU A 65 -8.51 -0.57 -6.28
N ASP A 66 -8.70 0.41 -5.40
CA ASP A 66 -7.90 1.63 -5.41
C ASP A 66 -6.40 1.28 -5.27
N GLY A 67 -5.53 1.98 -6.01
CA GLY A 67 -4.11 1.66 -6.07
C GLY A 67 -3.39 1.78 -4.73
N LEU A 68 -3.76 2.78 -3.91
CA LEU A 68 -3.19 2.97 -2.58
C LEU A 68 -3.68 1.86 -1.63
N VAL A 69 -4.94 1.49 -1.72
CA VAL A 69 -5.52 0.36 -0.97
C VAL A 69 -4.82 -0.95 -1.34
N ALA A 70 -4.63 -1.23 -2.62
CA ALA A 70 -3.96 -2.43 -3.09
C ALA A 70 -2.49 -2.49 -2.64
N MET A 71 -1.78 -1.36 -2.67
CA MET A 71 -0.41 -1.23 -2.18
C MET A 71 -0.32 -1.47 -0.67
N ASN A 72 -1.16 -0.80 0.13
CA ASN A 72 -1.18 -0.98 1.58
C ASN A 72 -1.49 -2.43 1.97
N LEU A 73 -2.45 -3.08 1.28
CA LEU A 73 -2.75 -4.49 1.53
C LEU A 73 -1.55 -5.40 1.19
N GLN A 74 -0.83 -5.10 0.10
CA GLN A 74 0.38 -5.82 -0.26
C GLN A 74 1.42 -5.72 0.86
N ASP A 75 1.69 -4.51 1.37
CA ASP A 75 2.71 -4.26 2.38
C ASP A 75 2.38 -4.97 3.70
N VAL A 76 1.12 -4.88 4.16
CA VAL A 76 0.66 -5.59 5.37
C VAL A 76 0.84 -7.10 5.23
N LEU A 77 0.49 -7.68 4.09
CA LEU A 77 0.64 -9.13 3.86
C LEU A 77 2.11 -9.56 3.80
N GLU A 78 2.97 -8.74 3.21
CA GLU A 78 4.41 -9.01 3.17
C GLU A 78 5.02 -8.99 4.57
N GLU A 79 4.66 -8.00 5.39
CA GLU A 79 5.11 -7.90 6.78
C GLU A 79 4.65 -9.12 7.59
N LEU A 80 3.37 -9.48 7.50
CA LEU A 80 2.82 -10.64 8.22
C LEU A 80 3.43 -11.97 7.75
N LEU A 81 3.75 -12.11 6.47
CA LEU A 81 4.46 -13.28 5.95
C LEU A 81 5.88 -13.38 6.51
N VAL A 82 6.59 -12.26 6.65
CA VAL A 82 7.91 -12.23 7.31
C VAL A 82 7.79 -12.67 8.77
N GLN A 83 6.77 -12.18 9.48
CA GLN A 83 6.52 -12.58 10.87
C GLN A 83 6.18 -14.07 10.98
N ALA A 84 5.28 -14.57 10.13
CA ALA A 84 4.82 -15.97 10.16
C ALA A 84 5.94 -16.98 9.86
N ARG A 85 6.93 -16.59 9.04
CA ARG A 85 8.12 -17.42 8.75
C ARG A 85 9.00 -17.71 9.96
N ASN A 86 8.84 -16.97 11.06
CA ASN A 86 9.53 -17.27 12.32
C ASN A 86 8.91 -18.47 13.07
N SER A 87 7.67 -18.84 12.74
CA SER A 87 6.92 -19.97 13.33
C SER A 87 6.20 -20.80 12.26
N PRO A 88 6.94 -21.38 11.29
CA PRO A 88 6.36 -21.90 10.06
C PRO A 88 5.48 -23.14 10.27
N GLU A 89 5.77 -23.98 11.27
CA GLU A 89 4.98 -25.20 11.55
C GLU A 89 3.58 -24.86 12.08
N GLU A 90 3.49 -23.85 12.96
CA GLU A 90 2.22 -23.44 13.59
C GLU A 90 1.37 -22.57 12.63
N LEU A 91 2.02 -21.84 11.71
CA LEU A 91 1.37 -20.86 10.85
C LEU A 91 1.31 -21.26 9.38
N ALA A 92 1.65 -22.51 9.03
CA ALA A 92 1.70 -22.99 7.64
C ALA A 92 0.41 -22.71 6.85
N THR A 93 -0.75 -22.94 7.46
CA THR A 93 -2.05 -22.68 6.82
C THR A 93 -2.25 -21.19 6.55
N LEU A 94 -1.99 -20.34 7.55
CA LEU A 94 -2.09 -18.89 7.40
C LEU A 94 -1.14 -18.37 6.33
N MET A 95 0.11 -18.85 6.31
CA MET A 95 1.09 -18.50 5.28
C MET A 95 0.56 -18.83 3.88
N SER A 96 0.02 -20.03 3.67
CA SER A 96 -0.54 -20.43 2.37
C SER A 96 -1.69 -19.52 1.93
N VAL A 97 -2.57 -19.11 2.86
CA VAL A 97 -3.68 -18.20 2.57
C VAL A 97 -3.16 -16.79 2.23
N MET A 98 -2.22 -16.26 3.01
CA MET A 98 -1.61 -14.95 2.78
C MET A 98 -0.86 -14.90 1.45
N GLU A 99 -0.07 -15.94 1.12
CA GLU A 99 0.67 -16.02 -0.15
C GLU A 99 -0.26 -16.03 -1.35
N ARG A 100 -1.39 -16.74 -1.26
CA ARG A 100 -2.40 -16.76 -2.32
C ARG A 100 -3.04 -15.40 -2.51
N LEU A 101 -3.46 -14.74 -1.44
CA LEU A 101 -4.02 -13.39 -1.51
C LEU A 101 -3.01 -12.39 -2.07
N LEU A 102 -1.78 -12.39 -1.56
CA LEU A 102 -0.69 -11.54 -2.02
C LEU A 102 -0.40 -11.73 -3.51
N SER A 103 -0.31 -12.98 -3.96
CA SER A 103 -0.09 -13.32 -5.37
C SER A 103 -1.22 -12.78 -6.26
N SER A 104 -2.47 -12.92 -5.82
CA SER A 104 -3.62 -12.38 -6.54
C SER A 104 -3.59 -10.85 -6.64
N ILE A 105 -3.27 -10.15 -5.56
CA ILE A 105 -3.14 -8.67 -5.55
C ILE A 105 -2.04 -8.23 -6.53
N LYS A 106 -0.84 -8.81 -6.41
CA LYS A 106 0.31 -8.49 -7.28
C LYS A 106 0.05 -8.75 -8.76
N ASN A 107 -0.81 -9.72 -9.07
CA ASN A 107 -1.15 -10.04 -10.45
C ASN A 107 -2.29 -9.17 -10.98
N LYS A 108 -3.35 -8.98 -10.20
CA LYS A 108 -4.60 -8.35 -10.64
C LYS A 108 -4.60 -6.84 -10.49
N CYS A 109 -3.92 -6.30 -9.48
CA CYS A 109 -3.88 -4.86 -9.17
C CYS A 109 -2.55 -4.20 -9.60
N ARG A 110 -1.73 -4.90 -10.40
CA ARG A 110 -0.37 -4.48 -10.76
C ARG A 110 -0.30 -3.08 -11.38
N GLU A 111 -1.23 -2.78 -12.28
CA GLU A 111 -1.21 -1.53 -13.04
C GLU A 111 -1.53 -0.35 -12.13
N GLU A 112 -2.56 -0.47 -11.28
CA GLU A 112 -2.93 0.56 -10.32
C GLU A 112 -1.85 0.79 -9.26
N ILE A 113 -1.22 -0.28 -8.75
CA ILE A 113 -0.09 -0.16 -7.80
C ILE A 113 1.08 0.60 -8.44
N ARG A 114 1.45 0.27 -9.69
CA ARG A 114 2.53 0.95 -10.40
C ARG A 114 2.23 2.42 -10.66
N ARG A 115 0.97 2.72 -10.98
CA ARG A 115 0.52 4.09 -11.20
C ARG A 115 0.73 4.94 -9.95
N VAL A 116 0.23 4.48 -8.80
CA VAL A 116 0.41 5.18 -7.51
C VAL A 116 1.89 5.30 -7.14
N GLN A 117 2.68 4.24 -7.32
CA GLN A 117 4.12 4.30 -7.07
C GLN A 117 4.84 5.36 -7.93
N SER A 118 4.44 5.51 -9.19
CA SER A 118 5.00 6.54 -10.09
C SER A 118 4.55 7.95 -9.70
N GLU A 119 3.31 8.11 -9.25
CA GLU A 119 2.78 9.41 -8.78
C GLU A 119 3.52 9.85 -7.50
N LEU A 120 3.76 8.92 -6.57
CA LEU A 120 4.51 9.19 -5.34
C LEU A 120 6.01 9.48 -5.56
N GLN A 121 6.61 8.92 -6.61
CA GLN A 121 8.02 9.19 -6.99
C GLN A 121 8.18 10.47 -7.82
N GLY A 122 7.13 10.88 -8.55
CA GLY A 122 7.16 12.08 -9.39
C GLY A 122 7.08 13.41 -8.62
N ASP A 123 6.68 13.37 -7.34
CA ASP A 123 6.64 14.54 -6.46
C ASP A 123 8.01 14.91 -5.85
N GLU A 124 9.04 14.06 -5.99
CA GLU A 124 10.39 14.35 -5.48
C GLU A 124 11.31 15.09 -6.48
N ASP A 125 10.87 15.26 -7.74
CA ASP A 125 11.68 15.88 -8.82
C ASP A 125 11.24 17.33 -9.18
N SER A 126 10.42 17.99 -8.35
CA SER A 126 9.90 19.34 -8.63
C SER A 126 10.27 20.38 -7.56
N ASP A 127 11.55 20.47 -7.17
CA ASP A 127 12.06 21.56 -6.30
C ASP A 127 13.47 22.04 -6.73
N GLU A 128 13.65 22.40 -8.01
CA GLU A 128 14.73 23.31 -8.43
C GLU A 128 14.16 24.49 -9.24
N GLU A 129 13.35 25.35 -8.59
CA GLU A 129 13.24 26.75 -8.97
C GLU A 129 13.51 27.67 -7.76
N GLY A 130 14.66 28.33 -7.78
CA GLY A 130 15.07 29.39 -6.85
C GLY A 130 16.60 29.38 -6.72
N ASP A 131 17.36 30.46 -6.79
CA ASP A 131 17.10 31.89 -6.73
C ASP A 131 18.48 32.54 -6.99
N GLU A 132 18.80 32.99 -8.21
CA GLU A 132 20.01 33.80 -8.45
C GLU A 132 19.69 35.29 -8.34
N GLY A 133 19.26 35.68 -7.14
CA GLY A 133 19.09 37.04 -6.66
C GLY A 133 20.19 37.49 -5.69
N GLY A 134 21.42 37.62 -6.18
CA GLY A 134 22.45 38.60 -5.75
C GLY A 134 22.97 38.66 -4.29
N CYS A 135 24.29 38.54 -4.11
CA CYS A 135 25.15 39.63 -3.59
C CYS A 135 26.65 39.27 -3.53
N LEU A 136 27.47 40.22 -3.98
CA LEU A 136 28.82 40.57 -3.53
C LEU A 136 29.94 39.53 -3.64
N LEU A 137 30.87 39.80 -4.56
CA LEU A 137 32.30 39.96 -4.26
C LEU A 137 32.95 40.76 -5.40
N VAL A 138 33.29 42.02 -5.12
CA VAL A 138 34.16 42.84 -5.97
C VAL A 138 35.61 42.55 -5.55
N PRO A 139 36.49 42.08 -6.45
CA PRO A 139 37.92 42.22 -6.26
C PRO A 139 38.37 43.53 -6.92
N LEU A 140 38.99 44.40 -6.13
CA LEU A 140 39.80 45.51 -6.62
C LEU A 140 40.96 44.96 -7.46
N GLU A 141 41.05 45.34 -8.73
CA GLU A 141 42.31 45.29 -9.47
C GLU A 141 42.73 46.71 -9.89
N ALA A 142 43.97 47.04 -9.56
CA ALA A 142 44.61 48.34 -9.69
C ALA A 142 45.01 48.64 -11.15
N PRO A 143 45.17 49.92 -11.54
CA PRO A 143 45.38 50.31 -12.92
C PRO A 143 46.82 50.06 -13.39
N THR A 144 46.98 49.41 -14.55
CA THR A 144 48.23 49.39 -15.34
C THR A 144 48.02 50.27 -16.57
N GLU A 145 48.58 51.48 -16.53
CA GLU A 145 49.75 51.92 -17.30
C GLU A 145 49.37 52.69 -18.56
N ASP A 146 49.68 53.99 -18.58
CA ASP A 146 50.28 54.58 -19.78
C ASP A 146 51.13 55.80 -19.38
N MET A 147 52.45 55.63 -19.47
CA MET A 147 53.45 56.69 -19.35
C MET A 147 54.39 56.57 -20.55
N THR A 148 54.65 57.71 -21.18
CA THR A 148 55.55 58.00 -22.33
C THR A 148 54.84 57.88 -23.70
N ASN A 149 54.80 58.91 -24.56
CA ASN A 149 55.69 60.07 -24.74
C ASN A 149 54.95 61.21 -25.48
#